data_AF-A0A3P1XR60-F1
#
_entry.id   AF-A0A3P1XR60-F1
#
_cell.length_a   1.000
_cell.length_b   1.000
_cell.length_c   1.000
_cell.angle_alpha   90.00
_cell.angle_beta   90.00
_cell.angle_gamma   90.00
#
_symmetry.space_group_name_H-M   'P 1'
#
loop_
_entity.id
_entity.type
_entity.pdbx_description
1 polymer ?
#
loop_
_entity_poly.entity_id
_entity_poly.type
_entity_poly.pdbx_seq_one_letter_code
_entity_poly.pdbx_strand_id
1 'polypeptide(L)'
;MEPAEDANNPLCAQVTVRLPATIGELEKRSTNAQATGAWGDPTAVIVRCGLAVTQPTEQACITVNDVDWVVDDTEAPKYRFTAYGREPGFDVLVDSEQISGTDTLLELSAAVQQLPQVRQCSSTDTELNSNDLNSTDDSVSGDDENSGG
;
A
#
# COMPACT_ATOMS: atom_id res chain seq x y z
N MET A 1 -19.64 4.00 11.00
CA MET A 1 -18.55 4.44 10.10
C MET A 1 -18.68 5.93 9.90
N GLU A 2 -17.54 6.61 9.79
CA GLU A 2 -17.48 8.04 9.53
C GLU A 2 -16.85 8.26 8.15
N PRO A 3 -17.43 9.11 7.30
CA PRO A 3 -16.83 9.47 6.02
C PRO A 3 -15.53 10.28 6.25
N ALA A 4 -14.64 10.25 5.27
CA ALA A 4 -13.49 11.15 5.26
C ALA A 4 -13.92 12.60 4.94
N GLU A 5 -13.07 13.58 5.26
CA GLU A 5 -13.39 15.00 5.09
C GLU A 5 -13.73 15.38 3.64
N ASP A 6 -13.03 14.79 2.65
CA ASP A 6 -13.25 15.01 1.21
C ASP A 6 -13.95 13.81 0.54
N ALA A 7 -14.80 13.08 1.28
CA ALA A 7 -15.50 11.90 0.77
C ALA A 7 -16.46 12.18 -0.40
N ASN A 8 -16.90 13.43 -0.56
CA ASN A 8 -17.75 13.87 -1.68
C ASN A 8 -16.95 14.23 -2.95
N ASN A 9 -15.62 14.06 -2.94
CA ASN A 9 -14.79 14.30 -4.11
C ASN A 9 -15.22 13.39 -5.29
N PRO A 10 -15.42 13.93 -6.51
CA PRO A 10 -15.81 13.14 -7.68
C PRO A 10 -14.86 11.97 -7.99
N LEU A 11 -13.57 12.07 -7.65
CA LEU A 11 -12.61 10.99 -7.82
C LEU A 11 -12.92 9.80 -6.90
N CYS A 12 -13.42 10.03 -5.69
CA CYS A 12 -13.85 8.96 -4.79
C CYS A 12 -15.09 8.21 -5.29
N ALA A 13 -15.96 8.86 -6.07
CA ALA A 13 -17.02 8.16 -6.78
C ALA A 13 -16.45 7.20 -7.83
N GLN A 14 -15.41 7.58 -8.56
CA GLN A 14 -14.75 6.70 -9.54
C GLN A 14 -14.13 5.46 -8.90
N VAL A 15 -13.57 5.60 -7.69
CA VAL A 15 -13.08 4.48 -6.89
C VAL A 15 -14.24 3.60 -6.42
N THR A 16 -15.25 4.19 -5.79
CA THR A 16 -16.32 3.46 -5.11
C THR A 16 -17.16 2.59 -6.05
N VAL A 17 -17.43 3.07 -7.28
CA VAL A 17 -18.14 2.29 -8.30
C VAL A 17 -17.33 1.11 -8.87
N ARG A 18 -16.01 1.10 -8.64
CA ARG A 18 -15.10 0.03 -9.06
C ARG A 18 -14.67 -0.90 -7.91
N LEU A 19 -15.06 -0.59 -6.67
CA LEU A 19 -14.78 -1.47 -5.53
C LEU A 19 -15.43 -2.84 -5.76
N PRO A 20 -14.68 -3.94 -5.58
CA PRO A 20 -15.12 -5.27 -5.94
C PRO A 20 -16.30 -5.73 -5.08
N ALA A 21 -17.12 -6.63 -5.63
CA ALA A 21 -18.26 -7.21 -4.92
C ALA A 21 -17.83 -8.14 -3.77
N THR A 22 -16.64 -8.72 -3.88
CA THR A 22 -16.01 -9.61 -2.89
C THR A 22 -14.56 -9.21 -2.70
N ILE A 23 -13.96 -9.57 -1.56
CA ILE A 23 -12.51 -9.62 -1.36
C ILE A 23 -12.17 -10.99 -0.79
N GLY A 24 -11.45 -11.81 -1.54
CA GLY A 24 -11.37 -13.24 -1.27
C GLY A 24 -12.77 -13.86 -1.19
N GLU A 25 -13.09 -14.51 -0.08
CA GLU A 25 -14.42 -15.08 0.21
C GLU A 25 -15.35 -14.10 0.94
N LEU A 26 -14.89 -12.88 1.24
CA LEU A 26 -15.66 -11.90 2.01
C LEU A 26 -16.62 -11.12 1.10
N GLU A 27 -17.91 -11.16 1.42
CA GLU A 27 -18.93 -10.40 0.69
C GLU A 27 -18.95 -8.92 1.11
N LYS A 28 -19.17 -8.03 0.14
CA LYS A 28 -19.34 -6.59 0.38
C LYS A 28 -20.63 -6.31 1.16
N ARG A 29 -20.51 -5.46 2.17
CA ARG A 29 -21.61 -4.96 3.00
C ARG A 29 -22.10 -3.61 2.51
N SER A 30 -23.36 -3.33 2.81
CA SER A 30 -23.89 -1.96 2.70
C SER A 30 -23.28 -1.07 3.79
N THR A 31 -22.80 0.11 3.38
CA THR A 31 -22.32 1.16 4.27
C THR A 31 -23.24 2.38 4.12
N ASN A 32 -23.36 3.21 5.17
CA ASN A 32 -24.16 4.44 5.15
C ASN A 32 -23.30 5.72 5.06
N ALA A 33 -21.97 5.57 5.03
CA ALA A 33 -21.02 6.67 4.88
C ALA A 33 -20.55 6.77 3.42
N GLN A 34 -20.46 7.99 2.89
CA GLN A 34 -20.01 8.22 1.52
C GLN A 34 -18.55 7.78 1.33
N ALA A 35 -18.23 7.31 0.12
CA ALA A 35 -16.88 6.89 -0.27
C ALA A 35 -16.24 5.86 0.69
N THR A 36 -17.06 4.96 1.23
CA THR A 36 -16.62 3.84 2.07
C THR A 36 -17.06 2.51 1.48
N GLY A 37 -16.35 1.44 1.84
CA GLY A 37 -16.72 0.06 1.57
C GLY A 37 -16.36 -0.81 2.77
N ALA A 38 -17.09 -1.90 2.96
CA ALA A 38 -16.82 -2.86 4.02
C ALA A 38 -17.09 -4.28 3.52
N TRP A 39 -16.31 -5.27 3.97
CA TRP A 39 -16.48 -6.68 3.59
C TRP A 39 -16.41 -7.61 4.82
N GLY A 40 -17.13 -8.73 4.76
CA GLY A 40 -17.13 -9.79 5.78
C GLY A 40 -18.21 -9.65 6.87
N ASP A 41 -18.48 -10.74 7.61
CA ASP A 41 -19.34 -10.76 8.81
C ASP A 41 -18.75 -11.71 9.87
N PRO A 42 -18.04 -11.22 10.91
CA PRO A 42 -17.81 -9.81 11.26
C PRO A 42 -16.96 -9.05 10.22
N THR A 43 -16.99 -7.71 10.25
CA THR A 43 -16.28 -6.90 9.26
C THR A 43 -14.76 -7.09 9.37
N ALA A 44 -14.14 -7.50 8.27
CA ALA A 44 -12.70 -7.76 8.19
C ALA A 44 -11.94 -6.72 7.35
N VAL A 45 -12.61 -6.10 6.37
CA VAL A 45 -12.02 -5.05 5.53
C VAL A 45 -12.89 -3.82 5.55
N ILE A 46 -12.30 -2.64 5.72
CA ILE A 46 -12.98 -1.33 5.61
C ILE A 46 -12.12 -0.41 4.76
N VAL A 47 -12.69 0.23 3.75
CA VAL A 47 -12.00 1.24 2.94
C VAL A 47 -12.63 2.61 3.11
N ARG A 48 -11.81 3.67 2.97
CA ARG A 48 -12.28 5.06 2.91
C ARG A 48 -11.50 5.83 1.85
N CYS A 49 -12.20 6.66 1.10
CA CYS A 49 -11.61 7.63 0.17
C CYS A 49 -12.01 9.06 0.59
N GLY A 50 -11.13 10.02 0.30
CA GLY A 50 -11.34 11.43 0.66
C GLY A 50 -10.52 11.86 1.87
N LEU A 51 -9.49 11.11 2.22
CA LEU A 51 -8.53 11.47 3.27
C LEU A 51 -7.56 12.53 2.73
N ALA A 52 -6.84 13.20 3.63
CA ALA A 52 -5.71 14.03 3.24
C ALA A 52 -4.66 13.18 2.50
N VAL A 53 -4.02 13.76 1.48
CA VAL A 53 -2.92 13.11 0.75
C VAL A 53 -1.79 12.80 1.72
N THR A 54 -1.27 11.58 1.66
CA THR A 54 -0.16 11.16 2.53
C THR A 54 1.06 12.06 2.33
N GLN A 55 1.61 12.53 3.45
CA GLN A 55 2.87 13.27 3.49
C GLN A 55 4.06 12.31 3.45
N PRO A 56 5.26 12.79 3.10
CA PRO A 56 6.48 11.98 3.22
C PRO A 56 6.60 11.33 4.61
N THR A 57 6.92 10.05 4.65
CA THR A 57 6.99 9.24 5.86
C THR A 57 8.20 8.29 5.81
N GLU A 58 8.67 7.87 6.98
CA GLU A 58 9.71 6.84 7.15
C GLU A 58 9.09 5.45 7.44
N GLN A 59 7.76 5.35 7.45
CA GLN A 59 7.06 4.08 7.59
C GLN A 59 7.30 3.18 6.37
N ALA A 60 7.22 1.86 6.60
CA ALA A 60 7.38 0.86 5.56
C ALA A 60 6.44 1.13 4.38
N CYS A 61 7.01 1.16 3.18
CA CYS A 61 6.29 1.45 1.94
C CYS A 61 6.42 0.26 0.98
N ILE A 62 5.29 -0.31 0.56
CA ILE A 62 5.27 -1.45 -0.36
C ILE A 62 4.47 -1.13 -1.62
N THR A 63 4.90 -1.66 -2.76
CA THR A 63 4.17 -1.53 -4.03
C THR A 63 3.42 -2.83 -4.32
N VAL A 64 2.10 -2.72 -4.54
CA VAL A 64 1.24 -3.83 -4.97
C VAL A 64 0.45 -3.37 -6.18
N ASN A 65 0.67 -4.02 -7.33
CA ASN A 65 -0.05 -3.78 -8.59
C ASN A 65 -0.14 -2.27 -8.94
N ASP A 66 1.05 -1.63 -9.02
CA ASP A 66 1.24 -0.20 -9.32
C ASP A 66 0.59 0.78 -8.33
N VAL A 67 0.22 0.31 -7.14
CA VAL A 67 -0.21 1.14 -6.01
C VAL A 67 0.81 1.02 -4.88
N ASP A 68 1.33 2.16 -4.46
CA ASP A 68 2.20 2.26 -3.30
C ASP A 68 1.36 2.36 -2.03
N TRP A 69 1.76 1.65 -0.98
CA TRP A 69 1.05 1.54 0.28
C TRP A 69 1.99 1.77 1.45
N VAL A 70 1.66 2.76 2.28
CA VAL A 70 2.27 2.90 3.60
C VAL A 70 1.58 1.90 4.54
N VAL A 71 2.39 1.09 5.21
CA VAL A 71 1.92 0.07 6.16
C VAL A 71 1.99 0.62 7.59
N ASP A 72 0.88 0.49 8.32
CA ASP A 72 0.81 0.74 9.76
C ASP A 72 0.28 -0.52 10.45
N ASP A 73 1.15 -1.13 11.25
CA ASP A 73 0.94 -2.37 11.99
C ASP A 73 0.82 -2.16 13.52
N THR A 74 0.70 -0.91 13.96
CA THR A 74 0.67 -0.57 15.39
C THR A 74 -0.53 -1.15 16.14
N GLU A 75 -1.62 -1.47 15.41
CA GLU A 75 -2.85 -2.08 15.92
C GLU A 75 -3.01 -3.56 15.54
N ALA A 76 -1.91 -4.25 15.18
CA ALA A 76 -1.95 -5.67 14.80
C ALA A 76 -2.77 -6.53 15.81
N PRO A 77 -3.64 -7.44 15.34
CA PRO A 77 -3.73 -7.96 13.97
C PRO A 77 -4.56 -7.10 12.99
N LYS A 78 -4.95 -5.88 13.38
CA LYS A 78 -5.59 -4.93 12.47
C LYS A 78 -4.54 -4.03 11.85
N TYR A 79 -4.36 -4.18 10.55
CA TYR A 79 -3.41 -3.40 9.76
C TYR A 79 -4.14 -2.27 9.04
N ARG A 80 -3.49 -1.12 8.94
CA ARG A 80 -3.91 -0.03 8.08
C ARG A 80 -2.92 0.11 6.94
N PHE A 81 -3.45 0.11 5.72
CA PHE A 81 -2.69 0.42 4.51
C PHE A 81 -3.22 1.72 3.94
N THR A 82 -2.33 2.70 3.74
CA THR A 82 -2.69 3.99 3.14
C THR A 82 -2.08 4.08 1.76
N ALA A 83 -2.90 4.35 0.73
CA ALA A 83 -2.41 4.46 -0.64
C ALA A 83 -1.53 5.71 -0.77
N TYR A 84 -0.22 5.49 -0.83
CA TYR A 84 0.78 6.53 -0.71
C TYR A 84 0.74 7.48 -1.89
N GLY A 85 0.65 8.77 -1.59
CA GLY A 85 0.64 9.80 -2.61
C GLY A 85 -0.60 9.81 -3.51
N ARG A 86 -1.69 9.10 -3.16
CA ARG A 86 -2.96 9.22 -3.91
C ARG A 86 -3.72 10.47 -3.49
N GLU A 87 -4.33 11.14 -4.47
CA GLU A 87 -5.12 12.36 -4.27
C GLU A 87 -6.51 12.26 -4.92
N PRO A 88 -7.62 12.27 -4.14
CA PRO A 88 -7.69 12.25 -2.68
C PRO A 88 -7.03 11.04 -2.02
N GLY A 89 -6.72 11.14 -0.72
CA GLY A 89 -6.16 10.04 0.04
C GLY A 89 -7.15 8.87 0.20
N PHE A 90 -6.61 7.66 0.24
CA PHE A 90 -7.35 6.42 0.39
C PHE A 90 -6.67 5.54 1.46
N ASP A 91 -7.47 4.96 2.36
CA ASP A 91 -6.97 3.94 3.29
C ASP A 91 -7.85 2.69 3.32
N VAL A 92 -7.24 1.59 3.73
CA VAL A 92 -7.91 0.33 4.01
C VAL A 92 -7.46 -0.22 5.37
N LEU A 93 -8.42 -0.61 6.18
CA LEU A 93 -8.23 -1.38 7.40
C LEU A 93 -8.48 -2.85 7.10
N VAL A 94 -7.58 -3.72 7.51
CA VAL A 94 -7.65 -5.17 7.29
C VAL A 94 -7.39 -5.90 8.59
N ASP A 95 -8.29 -6.84 8.93
CA ASP A 95 -8.08 -7.82 9.98
C ASP A 95 -7.35 -9.04 9.41
N SER A 96 -6.07 -9.19 9.75
CA SER A 96 -5.22 -10.24 9.20
C SER A 96 -5.58 -11.65 9.67
N GLU A 97 -6.38 -11.78 10.73
CA GLU A 97 -6.87 -13.08 11.19
C GLU A 97 -7.97 -13.65 10.27
N GLN A 98 -8.59 -12.78 9.47
CA GLN A 98 -9.71 -13.15 8.58
C GLN A 98 -9.31 -13.16 7.10
N ILE A 99 -8.41 -12.27 6.67
CA ILE A 99 -7.95 -12.20 5.29
C ILE A 99 -6.52 -11.65 5.17
N SER A 100 -5.79 -12.10 4.15
CA SER A 100 -4.48 -11.57 3.82
C SER A 100 -4.55 -10.08 3.43
N GLY A 101 -3.66 -9.27 4.01
CA GLY A 101 -3.45 -7.89 3.62
C GLY A 101 -3.09 -7.78 2.14
N THR A 102 -2.11 -8.56 1.66
CA THR A 102 -1.67 -8.54 0.26
C THR A 102 -2.80 -8.89 -0.72
N ASP A 103 -3.60 -9.91 -0.42
CA ASP A 103 -4.72 -10.32 -1.29
C ASP A 103 -5.78 -9.20 -1.35
N THR A 104 -6.05 -8.57 -0.20
CA THR A 104 -6.92 -7.40 -0.12
C THR A 104 -6.40 -6.24 -0.98
N LEU A 105 -5.10 -5.93 -0.91
CA LEU A 105 -4.49 -4.85 -1.70
C LEU A 105 -4.54 -5.16 -3.20
N LEU A 106 -4.27 -6.40 -3.61
CA LEU A 106 -4.35 -6.83 -5.02
C LEU A 106 -5.74 -6.58 -5.61
N GLU A 107 -6.79 -6.95 -4.87
CA GLU A 107 -8.17 -6.79 -5.33
C GLU A 107 -8.63 -5.33 -5.36
N LEU A 108 -8.11 -4.48 -4.46
CA LEU A 108 -8.45 -3.05 -4.42
C LEU A 108 -7.67 -2.21 -5.45
N SER A 109 -6.53 -2.71 -5.93
CA SER A 109 -5.58 -1.92 -6.74
C SER A 109 -6.23 -1.27 -7.97
N ALA A 110 -7.06 -2.00 -8.71
CA ALA A 110 -7.71 -1.48 -9.93
C ALA A 110 -8.63 -0.27 -9.64
N ALA A 111 -9.29 -0.26 -8.47
CA ALA A 111 -10.11 0.86 -8.04
C ALA A 111 -9.24 2.04 -7.57
N VAL A 112 -8.18 1.77 -6.80
CA VAL A 112 -7.30 2.80 -6.22
C VAL A 112 -6.46 3.50 -7.29
N GLN A 113 -6.04 2.79 -8.36
CA GLN A 113 -5.32 3.38 -9.49
C GLN A 113 -6.09 4.49 -10.22
N GLN A 114 -7.39 4.64 -10.01
CA GLN A 114 -8.16 5.76 -10.56
C GLN A 114 -7.78 7.10 -9.91
N LEU A 115 -7.15 7.07 -8.74
CA LEU A 115 -6.71 8.26 -8.04
C LEU A 115 -5.36 8.71 -8.61
N PRO A 116 -5.20 9.99 -8.99
CA PRO A 116 -3.91 10.58 -9.31
C PRO A 116 -2.85 10.24 -8.25
N GLN A 117 -1.63 9.96 -8.71
CA GLN A 117 -0.49 9.70 -7.85
C GLN A 117 0.47 10.90 -7.91
N VAL A 118 0.72 11.51 -6.76
CA VAL A 118 1.62 12.67 -6.60
C VAL A 118 2.91 12.34 -5.84
N ARG A 119 3.02 11.14 -5.25
CA ARG A 119 4.22 10.60 -4.61
C ARG A 119 4.29 9.08 -4.82
N GLN A 120 5.48 8.52 -4.72
CA GLN A 120 5.73 7.08 -4.84
C GLN A 120 6.71 6.62 -3.77
N CYS A 121 6.70 5.32 -3.44
CA CYS A 121 7.69 4.75 -2.52
C CYS A 121 9.12 5.07 -3.01
N SER A 122 10.04 5.32 -2.08
CA SER A 122 11.45 5.44 -2.45
C SER A 122 12.03 4.07 -2.78
N SER A 123 12.82 3.98 -3.85
CA SER A 123 13.47 2.74 -4.31
C SER A 123 14.44 2.10 -3.30
N THR A 124 14.67 2.72 -2.14
CA THR A 124 15.47 2.20 -1.03
C THR A 124 14.68 1.39 0.00
N ASP A 125 13.35 1.34 -0.10
CA ASP A 125 12.53 0.34 0.61
C ASP A 125 12.69 -1.00 -0.11
N THR A 126 13.80 -1.68 0.22
CA THR A 126 14.18 -3.06 -0.08
C THR A 126 13.43 -3.72 -1.25
N GLU A 127 13.97 -3.57 -2.47
CA GLU A 127 13.95 -4.70 -3.40
C GLU A 127 14.73 -5.84 -2.72
N LEU A 128 14.04 -6.88 -2.22
CA LEU A 128 14.72 -8.13 -1.88
C LEU A 128 15.14 -8.80 -3.21
N ASN A 129 16.23 -8.31 -3.80
CA ASN A 129 16.83 -8.92 -4.98
C ASN A 129 17.78 -10.04 -4.55
N SER A 130 17.56 -11.23 -5.12
CA SER A 130 18.40 -12.43 -4.91
C SER A 130 19.87 -12.28 -5.36
N ASN A 131 20.27 -11.11 -5.87
CA ASN A 131 21.63 -10.84 -6.35
C ASN A 131 22.58 -10.32 -5.26
N ASP A 132 22.09 -9.89 -4.10
CA ASP A 132 22.94 -9.46 -2.97
C ASP A 132 23.65 -10.62 -2.25
N LEU A 133 23.37 -11.87 -2.62
CA LEU A 133 24.08 -13.05 -2.11
C LEU A 133 25.31 -13.46 -2.95
N ASN A 134 25.62 -12.77 -4.06
CA ASN A 134 26.75 -13.13 -4.93
C ASN A 134 27.73 -11.98 -5.23
N SER A 135 27.73 -10.91 -4.43
CA SER A 135 28.87 -9.99 -4.44
C SER A 135 29.96 -10.55 -3.52
N THR A 136 30.72 -11.52 -4.04
CA THR A 136 32.05 -11.83 -3.52
C THR A 136 32.85 -10.54 -3.58
N ASP A 137 33.19 -10.00 -2.41
CA ASP A 137 34.21 -8.97 -2.26
C ASP A 137 35.52 -9.54 -2.79
N ASP A 138 35.82 -9.26 -4.06
CA ASP A 138 37.07 -9.60 -4.71
C ASP A 138 37.63 -8.29 -5.30
N SER A 139 38.51 -7.66 -4.54
CA SER A 139 39.39 -6.60 -5.01
C SER A 139 40.82 -6.98 -4.68
N VAL A 140 41.39 -7.88 -5.50
CA VAL A 140 42.84 -8.04 -5.65
C VAL A 140 43.26 -7.68 -7.07
N SER A 141 44.39 -6.97 -7.16
CA SER A 141 45.42 -6.91 -8.23
C SER A 141 45.73 -5.45 -8.57
N GLY A 142 46.96 -4.95 -8.62
CA GLY A 142 48.32 -5.51 -8.54
C GLY A 142 49.29 -4.31 -8.54
N ASP A 143 50.41 -4.40 -7.81
CA ASP A 143 51.76 -4.71 -8.33
C ASP A 143 52.43 -3.54 -9.08
N ASP A 144 53.55 -3.04 -8.55
CA ASP A 144 54.84 -3.10 -9.26
C ASP A 144 56.02 -2.63 -8.38
N GLU A 145 57.13 -3.35 -8.55
CA GLU A 145 58.32 -3.38 -7.71
C GLU A 145 59.37 -2.27 -8.02
N ASN A 146 60.26 -2.05 -7.03
CA ASN A 146 61.73 -2.10 -7.16
C ASN A 146 62.60 -0.82 -6.95
N SER A 147 63.68 -1.06 -6.18
CA SER A 147 65.05 -0.51 -6.25
C SER A 147 65.48 0.68 -5.36
N GLY A 148 66.18 0.32 -4.27
CA GLY A 148 67.63 0.57 -4.14
C GLY A 148 68.12 1.93 -3.62
N GLY A 149 68.87 1.92 -2.51
CA GLY A 149 69.67 3.04 -2.00
C GLY A 149 70.02 2.91 -0.53
#